data_AF-A0A922E0Y9-F1
#
_entry.id   AF-A0A922E0Y9-F1
#
_cell.length_a   1.000
_cell.length_b   1.000
_cell.length_c   1.000
_cell.angle_alpha   90.00
_cell.angle_beta   90.00
_cell.angle_gamma   90.00
#
_symmetry.space_group_name_H-M   'P 1'
#
loop_
_entity.id
_entity.type
_entity.pdbx_description
1 polymer ?
#
loop_
_entity_poly.entity_id
_entity_poly.type
_entity_poly.pdbx_seq_one_letter_code
_entity_poly.pdbx_strand_id
1 'polypeptide(L)'
;MDSKARLDYALFQLTPTRTRCDLVVFSGGITEKLASGLFDPFVSHLKSLKDEISKGGYSIKLCPSAHAAPWFTKGTVERFVRFVSTPALLERFVSIEREILQIDNSVQANELSNTHVHGQPMEGSVLAANGLTKKPPDSPKLKPEVECTDDVVKEENSRIHLQRLLDNRKTLLQKEQVPLEHCV
;
A
#
# COMPACT_ATOMS: atom_id res chain seq x y z
N MET A 1 -31.89 12.71 -4.03
CA MET A 1 -31.57 12.29 -2.65
C MET A 1 -30.34 13.04 -2.15
N ASP A 2 -30.28 13.34 -0.85
CA ASP A 2 -29.09 13.95 -0.23
C ASP A 2 -27.91 12.98 -0.22
N SER A 3 -26.68 13.48 -0.32
CA SER A 3 -25.47 12.62 -0.28
C SER A 3 -25.33 11.84 1.04
N LYS A 4 -25.92 12.33 2.14
CA LYS A 4 -25.92 11.62 3.43
C LYS A 4 -27.07 10.60 3.56
N ALA A 5 -27.95 10.50 2.56
CA ALA A 5 -29.06 9.54 2.59
C ALA A 5 -28.52 8.11 2.67
N ARG A 6 -29.01 7.34 3.64
CA ARG A 6 -28.70 5.92 3.79
C ARG A 6 -29.47 5.14 2.74
N LEU A 7 -28.78 4.25 2.04
CA LEU A 7 -29.39 3.47 0.97
C LEU A 7 -29.88 2.12 1.53
N ASP A 8 -31.03 1.67 1.02
CA ASP A 8 -31.53 0.31 1.26
C ASP A 8 -30.72 -0.69 0.41
N TYR A 9 -30.48 -0.34 -0.85
CA TYR A 9 -29.68 -1.10 -1.79
C TYR A 9 -29.29 -0.26 -3.02
N ALA A 10 -28.33 -0.75 -3.78
CA ALA A 10 -28.03 -0.28 -5.13
C ALA A 10 -28.26 -1.41 -6.14
N LEU A 11 -28.55 -1.06 -7.39
CA LEU A 11 -28.87 -1.99 -8.45
C LEU A 11 -28.07 -1.62 -9.70
N PHE A 12 -27.24 -2.54 -10.17
CA PHE A 12 -26.66 -2.49 -11.50
C PHE A 12 -27.66 -3.10 -12.48
N GLN A 13 -28.13 -2.31 -13.43
CA GLN A 13 -28.97 -2.76 -14.55
C GLN A 13 -28.10 -2.87 -15.79
N LEU A 14 -27.82 -4.10 -16.21
CA LEU A 14 -26.91 -4.41 -17.30
C LEU A 14 -27.61 -4.33 -18.66
N THR A 15 -26.88 -3.94 -19.69
CA THR A 15 -27.33 -4.10 -21.08
C THR A 15 -27.36 -5.59 -21.46
N PRO A 16 -28.06 -5.98 -22.55
CA PRO A 16 -28.07 -7.37 -23.02
C PRO A 16 -26.67 -7.95 -23.27
N THR A 17 -25.74 -7.11 -23.73
CA THR A 17 -24.32 -7.46 -23.96
C THR A 17 -23.50 -7.58 -22.67
N ARG A 18 -24.04 -7.13 -21.53
CA ARG A 18 -23.38 -7.08 -20.22
C ARG A 18 -22.07 -6.28 -20.18
N THR A 19 -21.85 -5.42 -21.17
CA THR A 19 -20.67 -4.54 -21.24
C THR A 19 -20.92 -3.17 -20.61
N ARG A 20 -22.20 -2.78 -20.50
CA ARG A 20 -22.63 -1.49 -19.95
C ARG A 20 -23.69 -1.68 -18.88
N CYS A 21 -23.82 -0.70 -18.01
CA CYS A 21 -24.83 -0.70 -16.96
C CYS A 21 -25.32 0.70 -16.59
N ASP A 22 -26.54 0.74 -16.06
CA ASP A 22 -27.04 1.83 -15.23
C ASP A 22 -26.91 1.44 -13.75
N LEU A 23 -26.39 2.35 -12.93
CA LEU A 23 -26.38 2.19 -11.47
C LEU A 23 -27.50 3.03 -10.87
N VAL A 24 -28.43 2.37 -10.20
CA VAL A 24 -29.60 2.98 -9.56
C VAL A 24 -29.56 2.71 -8.06
N VAL A 25 -29.85 3.71 -7.24
CA VAL A 25 -29.88 3.59 -5.78
C VAL A 25 -31.28 3.79 -5.23
N PHE A 26 -31.56 3.13 -4.10
CA PHE A 26 -32.87 3.05 -3.47
C PHE A 26 -32.74 3.42 -1.99
N SER A 27 -33.65 4.27 -1.50
CA SER A 27 -33.68 4.71 -0.10
C SER A 27 -35.11 5.09 0.28
N GLY A 28 -35.74 4.35 1.19
CA GLY A 28 -37.07 4.67 1.74
C GLY A 28 -38.15 4.78 0.67
N GLY A 29 -38.08 3.94 -0.38
CA GLY A 29 -39.01 3.96 -1.52
C GLY A 29 -38.71 5.00 -2.60
N ILE A 30 -37.75 5.91 -2.37
CA ILE A 30 -37.24 6.82 -3.39
C ILE A 30 -36.17 6.08 -4.19
N THR A 31 -36.09 6.38 -5.49
CA THR A 31 -35.09 5.80 -6.41
C THR A 31 -34.37 6.91 -7.18
N GLU A 32 -33.09 6.72 -7.47
CA GLU A 32 -32.28 7.69 -8.23
C GLU A 32 -31.22 6.97 -9.06
N LYS A 33 -31.09 7.34 -10.34
CA LYS A 33 -30.00 6.86 -11.19
C LYS A 33 -28.73 7.66 -10.89
N LEU A 34 -27.68 7.00 -10.45
CA LEU A 34 -26.39 7.63 -10.12
C LEU A 34 -25.45 7.72 -11.31
N ALA A 35 -25.39 6.67 -12.14
CA ALA A 35 -24.43 6.60 -13.22
C ALA A 35 -24.89 5.69 -14.36
N SER A 36 -24.25 5.85 -15.50
CA SER A 36 -24.41 5.02 -16.70
C SER A 36 -23.04 4.89 -17.36
N GLY A 37 -22.62 3.69 -17.73
CA GLY A 37 -21.29 3.52 -18.30
C GLY A 37 -20.88 2.09 -18.56
N LEU A 38 -19.57 1.89 -18.71
CA LEU A 38 -18.97 0.57 -18.81
C LEU A 38 -19.12 -0.15 -17.46
N PHE A 39 -19.43 -1.44 -17.53
CA PHE A 39 -19.59 -2.25 -16.33
C PHE A 39 -18.25 -2.83 -15.84
N ASP A 40 -17.31 -3.05 -16.75
CA ASP A 40 -16.00 -3.68 -16.49
C ASP A 40 -15.19 -3.05 -15.33
N PRO A 41 -15.12 -1.71 -15.16
CA PRO A 41 -14.40 -1.11 -14.03
C PRO A 41 -14.98 -1.54 -12.67
N PHE A 42 -16.28 -1.76 -12.58
CA PHE A 42 -16.92 -2.17 -11.34
C PHE A 42 -16.62 -3.63 -10.98
N VAL A 43 -16.59 -4.52 -11.98
CA VAL A 43 -16.34 -5.96 -11.79
C VAL A 43 -14.91 -6.23 -11.34
N SER A 44 -13.97 -5.44 -11.85
CA SER A 44 -12.55 -5.54 -11.48
C SER A 44 -12.28 -5.20 -10.01
N HIS A 45 -13.13 -4.37 -9.38
CA HIS A 45 -12.95 -3.90 -8.01
C HIS A 45 -13.95 -4.47 -7.00
N LEU A 46 -15.13 -4.93 -7.44
CA LEU A 46 -16.14 -5.51 -6.55
C LEU A 46 -16.24 -7.02 -6.74
N LYS A 47 -15.62 -7.78 -5.82
CA LYS A 47 -15.67 -9.25 -5.83
C LYS A 47 -17.10 -9.79 -5.91
N SER A 48 -18.03 -9.17 -5.18
CA SER A 48 -19.45 -9.55 -5.17
C SER A 48 -20.13 -9.44 -6.52
N LEU A 49 -19.71 -8.51 -7.39
CA LEU A 49 -20.25 -8.41 -8.75
C LEU A 49 -19.76 -9.57 -9.62
N LYS A 50 -18.50 -9.96 -9.47
CA LYS A 50 -17.90 -11.05 -10.26
C LYS A 50 -18.67 -12.35 -10.08
N ASP A 51 -19.04 -12.68 -8.84
CA ASP A 51 -19.80 -13.88 -8.52
C ASP A 51 -21.23 -13.84 -9.06
N GLU A 52 -21.86 -12.66 -9.08
CA GLU A 52 -23.22 -12.48 -9.59
C GLU A 52 -23.31 -12.52 -11.13
N ILE A 53 -22.29 -12.04 -11.85
CA ILE A 53 -22.24 -12.13 -13.32
C ILE A 53 -22.28 -13.57 -13.80
N SER A 54 -21.59 -14.47 -13.08
CA SER A 54 -21.54 -15.89 -13.40
C SER A 54 -22.88 -16.60 -13.22
N LYS A 55 -23.77 -16.07 -12.36
CA LYS A 55 -25.11 -16.64 -12.11
C LYS A 55 -26.11 -16.33 -13.22
N GLY A 56 -25.79 -15.38 -14.11
CA GLY A 56 -26.65 -14.96 -15.20
C GLY A 56 -27.75 -14.00 -14.76
N GLY A 57 -28.07 -13.01 -15.61
CA GLY A 57 -29.06 -11.98 -15.33
C GLY A 57 -28.68 -10.64 -15.96
N TYR A 58 -29.60 -9.68 -15.89
CA TYR A 58 -29.39 -8.29 -16.31
C TYR A 58 -29.46 -7.32 -15.13
N SER A 59 -29.54 -7.82 -13.90
CA SER A 59 -29.65 -7.00 -12.72
C SER A 59 -28.84 -7.60 -11.57
N ILE A 60 -27.94 -6.81 -10.98
CA ILE A 60 -27.13 -7.23 -9.84
C ILE A 60 -27.42 -6.28 -8.69
N LYS A 61 -27.91 -6.82 -7.57
CA LYS A 61 -28.29 -6.06 -6.39
C LYS A 61 -27.13 -6.02 -5.39
N LEU A 62 -26.71 -4.82 -5.02
CA LEU A 62 -25.79 -4.58 -3.92
C LEU A 62 -26.57 -4.21 -2.67
N CYS A 63 -26.47 -5.07 -1.66
CA CYS A 63 -27.01 -4.81 -0.32
C CYS A 63 -25.85 -4.66 0.68
N PRO A 64 -25.99 -3.81 1.70
CA PRO A 64 -25.07 -3.81 2.82
C PRO A 64 -25.13 -5.16 3.57
N SER A 65 -23.99 -5.64 4.07
CA SER A 65 -23.90 -6.90 4.82
C SER A 65 -24.64 -6.87 6.16
N ALA A 66 -24.84 -5.67 6.72
CA ALA A 66 -25.56 -5.44 7.95
C ALA A 66 -26.79 -4.56 7.67
N HIS A 67 -27.89 -4.88 8.34
CA HIS A 67 -29.18 -4.16 8.24
C HIS A 67 -29.07 -2.66 8.55
N ALA A 68 -28.00 -2.24 9.22
CA ALA A 68 -27.74 -0.85 9.60
C ALA A 68 -26.32 -0.40 9.23
N ALA A 69 -25.81 -0.72 8.03
CA ALA A 69 -24.53 -0.17 7.56
C ALA A 69 -24.59 1.38 7.49
N PRO A 70 -23.86 2.12 8.35
CA PRO A 70 -23.91 3.59 8.34
C PRO A 70 -23.09 4.19 7.19
N TRP A 71 -22.15 3.41 6.65
CA TRP A 71 -21.28 3.82 5.54
C TRP A 71 -21.97 3.73 4.17
N PHE A 72 -23.03 2.93 4.05
CA PHE A 72 -23.73 2.69 2.79
C PHE A 72 -24.72 3.83 2.48
N THR A 73 -24.15 4.97 2.08
CA THR A 73 -24.88 6.20 1.76
C THR A 73 -24.73 6.54 0.28
N LYS A 74 -25.62 7.40 -0.22
CA LYS A 74 -25.57 7.90 -1.60
C LYS A 74 -24.19 8.49 -1.94
N GLY A 75 -23.66 9.33 -1.07
CA GLY A 75 -22.37 10.00 -1.27
C GLY A 75 -21.20 9.02 -1.32
N THR A 76 -21.25 7.93 -0.55
CA THR A 76 -20.25 6.86 -0.63
C THR A 76 -20.31 6.14 -1.97
N VAL A 77 -21.51 5.80 -2.45
CA VAL A 77 -21.66 5.15 -3.76
C VAL A 77 -21.23 6.09 -4.90
N GLU A 78 -21.58 7.38 -4.83
CA GLU A 78 -21.15 8.42 -5.79
C GLU A 78 -19.61 8.58 -5.82
N ARG A 79 -18.95 8.53 -4.66
CA ARG A 79 -17.49 8.58 -4.55
C ARG A 79 -16.87 7.33 -5.17
N PHE A 80 -17.35 6.16 -4.79
CA PHE A 80 -16.91 4.89 -5.36
C PHE A 80 -17.04 4.86 -6.89
N VAL A 81 -18.17 5.29 -7.46
CA VAL A 81 -18.38 5.37 -8.91
C VAL A 81 -17.35 6.27 -9.57
N ARG A 82 -17.12 7.48 -9.04
CA ARG A 82 -16.12 8.42 -9.56
C ARG A 82 -14.73 7.82 -9.51
N PHE A 83 -14.40 7.13 -8.42
CA PHE A 83 -13.12 6.49 -8.21
C PHE A 83 -12.86 5.38 -9.25
N VAL A 84 -13.74 4.39 -9.37
CA VAL A 84 -13.55 3.28 -10.32
C VAL A 84 -13.68 3.69 -11.78
N SER A 85 -14.38 4.79 -12.06
CA SER A 85 -14.50 5.31 -13.44
C SER A 85 -13.31 6.18 -13.85
N THR A 86 -12.38 6.48 -12.94
CA THR A 86 -11.23 7.36 -13.20
C THR A 86 -9.91 6.60 -13.02
N PRO A 87 -9.42 5.91 -14.06
CA PRO A 87 -8.23 5.05 -13.96
C PRO A 87 -6.98 5.79 -13.46
N ALA A 88 -6.81 7.06 -13.82
CA ALA A 88 -5.70 7.89 -13.36
C ALA A 88 -5.64 8.07 -11.82
N LEU A 89 -6.80 8.11 -11.15
CA LEU A 89 -6.85 8.22 -9.68
C LEU A 89 -6.45 6.90 -9.02
N LEU A 90 -6.89 5.77 -9.59
CA LEU A 90 -6.56 4.44 -9.10
C LEU A 90 -5.06 4.16 -9.24
N GLU A 91 -4.47 4.47 -10.39
CA GLU A 91 -3.03 4.33 -10.64
C GLU A 91 -2.21 5.16 -9.65
N ARG A 92 -2.64 6.40 -9.40
CA ARG A 92 -2.00 7.29 -8.41
C ARG A 92 -2.05 6.71 -7.01
N PHE A 93 -3.21 6.19 -6.58
CA PHE A 93 -3.37 5.56 -5.27
C PHE A 93 -2.43 4.36 -5.10
N VAL A 94 -2.42 3.44 -6.08
CA VAL A 94 -1.56 2.25 -6.07
C VAL A 94 -0.07 2.63 -6.06
N SER A 95 0.31 3.67 -6.81
CA SER A 95 1.70 4.15 -6.83
C SER A 95 2.13 4.74 -5.48
N ILE A 96 1.28 5.55 -4.85
CA ILE A 96 1.57 6.15 -3.54
C ILE A 96 1.69 5.07 -2.46
N GLU A 97 0.76 4.12 -2.42
CA GLU A 97 0.81 2.97 -1.50
C GLU A 97 2.10 2.16 -1.67
N ARG A 98 2.47 1.86 -2.92
CA ARG A 98 3.72 1.15 -3.21
C ARG A 98 4.94 1.92 -2.72
N GLU A 99 4.98 3.23 -2.95
CA GLU A 99 6.11 4.06 -2.54
C GLU A 99 6.24 4.14 -1.02
N ILE A 100 5.13 4.31 -0.30
CA ILE A 100 5.12 4.28 1.17
C ILE A 100 5.65 2.94 1.68
N LEU A 101 5.17 1.82 1.13
CA LEU A 101 5.66 0.49 1.49
C LEU A 101 7.17 0.32 1.21
N GLN A 102 7.66 0.84 0.09
CA GLN A 102 9.07 0.81 -0.24
C GLN A 102 9.90 1.63 0.74
N ILE A 103 9.42 2.81 1.15
CA ILE A 103 10.06 3.65 2.16
C ILE A 103 10.11 2.90 3.49
N ASP A 104 8.98 2.33 3.94
CA ASP A 104 8.91 1.61 5.21
C ASP A 104 9.86 0.41 5.26
N ASN A 105 9.92 -0.38 4.18
CA ASN A 105 10.87 -1.48 4.06
C ASN A 105 12.32 -1.00 4.09
N SER A 106 12.62 0.15 3.45
CA SER A 106 13.97 0.71 3.41
C SER A 106 14.41 1.25 4.78
N VAL A 107 13.50 1.90 5.51
CA VAL A 107 13.74 2.37 6.88
C VAL A 107 13.99 1.18 7.80
N GLN A 108 13.15 0.14 7.74
CA GLN A 108 13.31 -1.06 8.56
C GLN A 108 14.64 -1.79 8.27
N ALA A 109 15.02 -1.92 7.00
CA ALA A 109 16.29 -2.53 6.61
C ALA A 109 17.50 -1.72 7.14
N ASN A 110 17.40 -0.39 7.15
CA ASN A 110 18.42 0.49 7.68
C ASN A 110 18.55 0.37 9.21
N GLU A 111 17.42 0.31 9.93
CA GLU A 111 17.40 0.09 11.39
C GLU A 111 18.06 -1.23 11.80
N LEU A 112 17.77 -2.33 11.08
CA LEU A 112 18.36 -3.66 11.34
C LEU A 112 19.88 -3.70 11.11
N SER A 113 20.39 -2.89 10.19
CA SER A 113 21.83 -2.79 9.96
C SER A 113 22.58 -2.06 11.09
N ASN A 114 21.89 -1.20 11.85
CA ASN A 114 22.46 -0.46 12.97
C ASN A 114 22.65 -1.33 14.24
N THR A 115 21.85 -2.39 14.41
CA THR A 115 21.92 -3.28 15.59
C THR A 115 23.13 -4.21 15.58
N HIS A 116 23.85 -4.36 14.46
CA HIS A 116 25.03 -5.23 14.35
C HIS A 116 26.36 -4.51 14.67
N VAL A 117 26.35 -3.20 14.94
CA VAL A 117 27.60 -2.43 15.16
C VAL A 117 27.90 -2.17 16.65
N HIS A 118 26.96 -2.39 17.58
CA HIS A 118 27.17 -2.08 19.02
C HIS A 118 27.20 -3.30 19.97
N GLY A 119 27.70 -4.45 19.52
CA GLY A 119 27.67 -5.68 20.33
C GLY A 119 28.90 -6.58 20.17
N GLN A 120 30.10 -6.07 20.40
CA GLN A 120 31.20 -6.95 20.85
C GLN A 120 31.18 -7.02 22.39
N PRO A 121 30.86 -8.17 22.99
CA PRO A 121 31.50 -8.59 24.22
C PRO A 121 32.67 -9.49 23.85
N MET A 122 33.86 -8.99 24.12
CA MET A 122 35.07 -9.78 24.25
C MET A 122 34.92 -10.64 25.52
N GLU A 123 34.75 -11.95 25.39
CA GLU A 123 35.17 -12.90 26.43
C GLU A 123 35.33 -14.30 25.84
N GLY A 124 36.50 -14.88 26.06
CA GLY A 124 36.94 -16.10 25.40
C GLY A 124 36.49 -17.39 26.09
N SER A 125 36.51 -18.49 25.34
CA SER A 125 36.76 -19.84 25.88
C SER A 125 37.08 -20.81 24.72
N VAL A 126 38.37 -21.00 24.49
CA VAL A 126 39.10 -22.29 24.51
C VAL A 126 38.45 -23.57 23.88
N LEU A 127 39.23 -24.15 22.95
CA LEU A 127 39.38 -25.56 22.50
C LEU A 127 38.45 -26.16 21.41
N ALA A 128 39.03 -26.34 20.22
CA ALA A 128 39.19 -27.61 19.47
C ALA A 128 39.52 -27.26 17.99
N ALA A 129 40.28 -27.99 17.17
CA ALA A 129 41.28 -29.03 17.27
C ALA A 129 41.82 -29.18 15.82
N ASN A 130 43.15 -29.28 15.69
CA ASN A 130 43.92 -29.94 14.61
C ASN A 130 43.94 -29.39 13.17
N GLY A 131 45.16 -29.23 12.63
CA GLY A 131 45.40 -29.07 11.19
C GLY A 131 46.79 -28.53 10.80
N LEU A 132 47.85 -29.26 11.15
CA LEU A 132 49.27 -28.99 10.85
C LEU A 132 49.61 -29.03 9.34
N THR A 133 50.24 -27.99 8.77
CA THR A 133 51.37 -28.14 7.82
C THR A 133 52.18 -26.84 7.54
N LYS A 134 53.39 -26.79 8.12
CA LYS A 134 54.71 -26.32 7.61
C LYS A 134 54.88 -24.95 6.88
N LYS A 135 55.68 -24.07 7.54
CA LYS A 135 56.48 -22.87 7.13
C LYS A 135 57.57 -23.21 6.06
N PRO A 136 58.43 -22.29 5.49
CA PRO A 136 58.92 -20.96 5.94
C PRO A 136 59.11 -19.88 4.80
N PRO A 137 59.98 -18.84 4.92
CA PRO A 137 59.76 -17.53 5.54
C PRO A 137 60.05 -16.31 4.61
N ASP A 138 59.61 -15.09 4.97
CA ASP A 138 60.44 -13.87 5.11
C ASP A 138 59.59 -12.60 5.28
N SER A 139 60.04 -11.72 6.18
CA SER A 139 59.42 -10.42 6.55
C SER A 139 60.20 -9.27 5.86
N PRO A 140 59.71 -8.01 5.77
CA PRO A 140 59.50 -7.18 6.96
C PRO A 140 58.27 -6.24 6.94
N LYS A 141 57.84 -5.92 8.17
CA LYS A 141 56.93 -4.86 8.62
C LYS A 141 57.05 -3.54 7.84
N LEU A 142 55.92 -2.93 7.51
CA LEU A 142 55.66 -1.49 7.73
C LEU A 142 54.15 -1.24 7.97
N LYS A 143 53.86 -0.76 9.20
CA LYS A 143 52.77 0.11 9.69
C LYS A 143 51.30 -0.13 9.26
N PRO A 144 50.37 -0.40 10.20
CA PRO A 144 48.95 -0.17 9.98
C PRO A 144 48.63 1.31 10.23
N GLU A 145 48.45 2.10 9.17
CA GLU A 145 47.71 3.36 9.29
C GLU A 145 46.23 3.02 9.39
N VAL A 146 45.74 3.00 10.64
CA VAL A 146 44.32 2.98 10.94
C VAL A 146 43.80 4.38 10.69
N GLU A 147 43.26 4.60 9.50
CA GLU A 147 42.40 5.74 9.20
C GLU A 147 41.00 5.17 8.95
N CYS A 148 40.34 4.74 10.03
CA CYS A 148 39.00 4.11 9.99
C CYS A 148 37.92 5.01 10.63
N THR A 149 38.32 6.11 11.25
CA THR A 149 37.42 6.91 12.10
C THR A 149 36.57 7.91 11.30
N ASP A 150 37.15 8.54 10.27
CA ASP A 150 36.44 9.54 9.46
C ASP A 150 35.40 8.93 8.53
N ASP A 151 35.65 7.72 8.03
CA ASP A 151 34.77 7.03 7.08
C ASP A 151 33.47 6.57 7.76
N VAL A 152 33.58 6.03 8.99
CA VAL A 152 32.42 5.62 9.80
C VAL A 152 31.53 6.81 10.18
N VAL A 153 32.11 7.94 10.58
CA VAL A 153 31.36 9.16 10.96
C VAL A 153 30.71 9.82 9.74
N LYS A 154 31.38 9.78 8.57
CA LYS A 154 30.82 10.30 7.31
C LYS A 154 29.67 9.43 6.80
N GLU A 155 29.81 8.10 6.89
CA GLU A 155 28.77 7.14 6.54
C GLU A 155 27.55 7.28 7.47
N GLU A 156 27.77 7.43 8.78
CA GLU A 156 26.71 7.68 9.76
C GLU A 156 25.94 8.97 9.48
N ASN A 157 26.65 10.07 9.19
CA ASN A 157 26.02 11.33 8.78
C ASN A 157 25.20 11.19 7.48
N SER A 158 25.71 10.43 6.51
CA SER A 158 25.04 10.15 5.24
C SER A 158 23.76 9.32 5.45
N ARG A 159 23.78 8.36 6.36
CA ARG A 159 22.60 7.55 6.74
C ARG A 159 21.55 8.35 7.48
N ILE A 160 21.94 9.19 8.44
CA ILE A 160 21.01 10.06 9.15
C ILE A 160 20.34 11.03 8.17
N HIS A 161 21.09 11.56 7.20
CA HIS A 161 20.53 12.41 6.16
C HIS A 161 19.49 11.67 5.28
N LEU A 162 19.83 10.45 4.84
CA LEU A 162 18.93 9.60 4.06
C LEU A 162 17.65 9.27 4.84
N GLN A 163 17.77 8.93 6.12
CA GLN A 163 16.62 8.63 6.99
C GLN A 163 15.64 9.81 7.05
N ARG A 164 16.14 11.04 7.28
CA ARG A 164 15.30 12.24 7.27
C ARG A 164 14.64 12.48 5.91
N LEU A 165 15.34 12.19 4.81
CA LEU A 165 14.78 12.35 3.48
C LEU A 165 13.60 11.38 3.25
N LEU A 166 13.77 10.11 3.64
CA LEU A 166 12.74 9.08 3.57
C LEU A 166 11.52 9.44 4.44
N ASP A 167 11.74 9.90 5.67
CA ASP A 167 10.68 10.35 6.57
C ASP A 167 9.90 11.53 5.98
N ASN A 168 10.61 12.55 5.47
CA ASN A 168 9.99 13.68 4.81
C ASN A 168 9.17 13.25 3.58
N ARG A 169 9.69 12.35 2.75
CA ARG A 169 8.98 11.84 1.58
C ARG A 169 7.71 11.09 1.98
N LYS A 170 7.76 10.26 3.03
CA LYS A 170 6.59 9.57 3.59
C LYS A 170 5.51 10.55 4.04
N THR A 171 5.88 11.60 4.78
CA THR A 171 4.89 12.60 5.23
C THR A 171 4.22 13.33 4.07
N LEU A 172 4.95 13.59 2.98
CA LEU A 172 4.38 14.20 1.78
C LEU A 172 3.38 13.24 1.09
N LEU A 173 3.77 11.98 0.92
CA LEU A 173 2.91 10.95 0.33
C LEU A 173 1.62 10.75 1.14
N GLN A 174 1.70 10.74 2.46
CA GLN A 174 0.53 10.67 3.34
C GLN A 174 -0.38 11.90 3.20
N LYS A 175 0.19 13.10 3.05
CA LYS A 175 -0.61 14.31 2.76
C LYS A 175 -1.30 14.22 1.41
N GLU A 176 -0.67 13.61 0.41
CA GLU A 176 -1.27 13.38 -0.90
C GLU A 176 -2.37 12.32 -0.89
N GLN A 177 -2.37 11.38 0.07
CA GLN A 177 -3.47 10.45 0.28
C GLN A 177 -4.72 11.14 0.82
N VAL A 178 -4.59 12.18 1.66
CA VAL A 178 -5.75 12.83 2.29
C VAL A 178 -6.76 13.36 1.25
N PRO A 179 -6.38 14.08 0.19
CA PRO A 179 -7.30 14.45 -0.89
C PRO A 179 -7.94 13.26 -1.63
N LEU A 180 -7.20 12.14 -1.75
CA LEU A 180 -7.68 10.90 -2.38
C LEU A 180 -8.65 10.14 -1.48
N GLU A 181 -8.45 10.12 -0.16
CA GLU A 181 -9.36 9.54 0.84
C GLU A 181 -10.72 10.24 0.83
N HIS A 182 -10.76 11.57 0.63
CA HIS A 182 -12.02 12.29 0.45
C HIS A 182 -12.74 11.95 -0.86
N CYS A 183 -12.05 11.27 -1.79
CA CYS A 183 -12.63 10.73 -3.02
C CYS A 183 -13.15 9.29 -2.87
N VAL A 184 -12.88 8.60 -1.74
CA VAL A 184 -13.32 7.22 -1.44
C VAL A 184 -14.54 7.19 -0.51
#